data_AF-A0A0R3L5P3-F1
#
_entry.id   AF-A0A0R3L5P3-F1
#
_cell.length_a   1.000
_cell.length_b   1.000
_cell.length_c   1.000
_cell.angle_alpha   90.00
_cell.angle_beta   90.00
_cell.angle_gamma   90.00
#
_symmetry.space_group_name_H-M   'P 1'
#
loop_
_entity.id
_entity.type
_entity.pdbx_description
1 polymer ?
#
loop_
_entity_poly.entity_id
_entity_poly.type
_entity_poly.pdbx_seq_one_letter_code
_entity_poly.pdbx_strand_id
1 'polypeptide(L)'
;MTEPKLEVPAELRELAEKTIDQAEKAFGMFFDAAGKSMTSMPGAGTEISKQALSFTEQNMKAAFEHARKLVHATDLQEAMRIQSEFLRSQFTNAGEHMRQITGGVISAAKDSTKGKF
;
A
#
# COMPACT_ATOMS: atom_id res chain seq x y z
N MET A 1 23.75 -30.71 9.13
CA MET A 1 22.85 -29.89 9.95
C MET A 1 21.64 -29.63 9.09
N THR A 2 20.49 -30.20 9.44
CA THR A 2 19.24 -30.02 8.70
C THR A 2 18.66 -28.66 9.07
N GLU A 3 18.63 -27.72 8.13
CA GLU A 3 17.88 -26.48 8.30
C GLU A 3 16.42 -26.83 8.61
N PRO A 4 15.79 -26.19 9.61
CA PRO A 4 14.38 -26.39 9.87
C PRO A 4 13.61 -25.85 8.68
N LYS A 5 13.13 -26.74 7.81
CA LYS A 5 12.16 -26.35 6.78
C LYS A 5 10.94 -25.81 7.52
N LEU A 6 10.65 -24.53 7.29
CA LEU A 6 9.39 -23.90 7.69
C LEU A 6 8.30 -24.46 6.78
N GLU A 7 7.97 -25.75 6.94
CA GLU A 7 6.83 -26.35 6.25
C GLU A 7 5.57 -25.86 6.97
N VAL A 8 5.10 -24.67 6.60
CA VAL A 8 3.73 -24.26 6.93
C VAL A 8 2.80 -25.33 6.35
N PRO A 9 1.98 -26.01 7.19
CA PRO A 9 1.00 -26.99 6.72
C PRO A 9 0.16 -26.42 5.58
N ALA A 10 -0.12 -27.24 4.56
CA ALA A 10 -0.86 -26.79 3.38
C ALA A 10 -2.22 -26.17 3.74
N GLU A 11 -2.86 -26.68 4.78
CA GLU A 11 -4.14 -26.20 5.30
C GLU A 11 -4.01 -24.80 5.94
N LEU A 12 -2.89 -24.54 6.64
CA LEU A 12 -2.62 -23.21 7.21
C LEU A 12 -2.27 -22.20 6.12
N ARG A 13 -1.57 -22.64 5.06
CA ARG A 13 -1.29 -21.83 3.88
C ARG A 13 -2.58 -21.44 3.16
N GLU A 14 -3.45 -22.41 2.86
CA GLU A 14 -4.74 -22.19 2.21
C GLU A 14 -5.65 -21.27 3.04
N LEU A 15 -5.69 -21.48 4.37
CA LEU A 15 -6.44 -20.59 5.26
C LEU A 15 -5.89 -19.16 5.25
N ALA A 16 -4.57 -18.99 5.24
CA ALA A 16 -3.94 -17.69 5.17
C ALA A 16 -4.22 -16.99 3.83
N GLU A 17 -4.12 -17.71 2.70
CA GLU A 17 -4.48 -17.20 1.37
C GLU A 17 -5.92 -16.71 1.33
N LYS A 18 -6.86 -17.54 1.79
CA LYS A 18 -8.27 -17.17 1.85
C LYS A 18 -8.51 -15.95 2.73
N THR A 19 -7.81 -15.84 3.85
CA THR A 19 -7.90 -14.68 4.75
C THR A 19 -7.35 -13.42 4.10
N ILE A 20 -6.23 -13.52 3.37
CA ILE A 20 -5.65 -12.42 2.60
C ILE A 20 -6.62 -11.95 1.51
N ASP A 21 -7.22 -12.88 0.74
CA ASP A 21 -8.20 -12.57 -0.30
C ASP A 21 -9.43 -11.85 0.27
N GLN A 22 -9.95 -12.34 1.38
CA GLN A 22 -11.11 -11.73 2.04
C GLN A 22 -10.78 -10.34 2.57
N ALA A 23 -9.60 -10.16 3.19
CA ALA A 23 -9.15 -8.87 3.67
C ALA A 23 -8.96 -7.89 2.50
N GLU A 24 -8.26 -8.28 1.43
CA GLU A 24 -8.04 -7.42 0.26
C GLU A 24 -9.37 -6.97 -0.36
N LYS A 25 -10.34 -7.88 -0.49
CA LYS A 25 -11.68 -7.55 -0.97
C LYS A 25 -12.39 -6.54 -0.05
N ALA A 26 -12.33 -6.75 1.26
CA ALA A 26 -12.95 -5.83 2.23
C ALA A 26 -12.34 -4.44 2.17
N PHE A 27 -11.01 -4.35 2.08
CA PHE A 27 -10.31 -3.08 1.91
C PHE A 27 -10.64 -2.42 0.56
N GLY A 28 -10.75 -3.19 -0.53
CA GLY A 28 -11.19 -2.67 -1.82
C GLY A 28 -12.57 -1.98 -1.72
N MET A 29 -13.54 -2.64 -1.09
CA MET A 29 -14.87 -2.03 -0.85
C MET A 29 -14.79 -0.76 0.01
N PHE A 30 -13.91 -0.72 1.00
CA PHE A 30 -13.67 0.47 1.82
C PHE A 30 -13.11 1.63 0.99
N PHE A 31 -12.07 1.39 0.18
CA PHE A 31 -11.47 2.43 -0.67
C PHE A 31 -12.47 2.96 -1.70
N ASP A 32 -13.28 2.09 -2.31
CA ASP A 32 -14.35 2.49 -3.21
C ASP A 32 -15.38 3.41 -2.53
N ALA A 33 -15.80 3.06 -1.32
CA ALA A 33 -16.75 3.85 -0.54
C ALA A 33 -16.14 5.21 -0.13
N ALA A 34 -14.90 5.20 0.34
CA ALA A 34 -14.17 6.42 0.70
C ALA A 34 -14.01 7.34 -0.51
N GLY A 35 -13.60 6.81 -1.67
CA GLY A 35 -13.50 7.57 -2.92
C GLY A 35 -14.83 8.23 -3.33
N LYS A 36 -15.94 7.48 -3.26
CA LYS A 36 -17.29 8.01 -3.53
C LYS A 36 -17.74 9.08 -2.53
N SER A 37 -17.41 8.94 -1.25
CA SER A 37 -17.74 9.95 -0.24
C SER A 37 -17.06 11.28 -0.54
N MET A 38 -15.82 11.23 -1.03
CA MET A 38 -15.01 12.42 -1.31
C MET A 38 -15.42 13.15 -2.59
N THR A 39 -16.00 12.46 -3.57
CA THR A 39 -16.60 13.11 -4.73
C THR A 39 -17.95 13.77 -4.39
N SER A 40 -18.64 13.26 -3.37
CA SER A 40 -19.94 13.76 -2.92
C SER A 40 -19.86 15.03 -2.06
N MET A 41 -18.70 15.31 -1.46
CA MET A 41 -18.44 16.49 -0.62
C MET A 41 -17.14 17.22 -1.03
N PRO A 42 -17.18 18.06 -2.09
CA PRO A 42 -16.03 18.84 -2.49
C PRO A 42 -15.76 19.99 -1.51
N GLY A 43 -14.54 20.08 -0.99
CA GLY A 43 -14.08 21.14 -0.08
C GLY A 43 -12.58 21.41 -0.20
N ALA A 44 -12.12 22.51 0.41
CA ALA A 44 -10.70 22.87 0.45
C ALA A 44 -9.92 21.87 1.32
N GLY A 45 -9.43 20.81 0.69
CA GLY A 45 -8.76 19.67 1.35
C GLY A 45 -9.03 18.33 0.64
N THR A 46 -10.07 18.25 -0.18
CA THR A 46 -10.48 17.01 -0.87
C THR A 46 -9.37 16.44 -1.76
N GLU A 47 -8.59 17.27 -2.47
CA GLU A 47 -7.50 16.78 -3.33
C GLU A 47 -6.33 16.17 -2.55
N ILE A 48 -5.93 16.80 -1.42
CA ILE A 48 -4.89 16.25 -0.54
C ILE A 48 -5.37 14.93 0.07
N SER A 49 -6.62 14.89 0.53
CA SER A 49 -7.21 13.65 1.04
C SER A 49 -7.28 12.57 -0.04
N LYS A 50 -7.62 12.90 -1.31
CA LYS A 50 -7.69 11.92 -2.41
C LYS A 50 -6.31 11.33 -2.67
N GLN A 51 -5.29 12.18 -2.68
CA GLN A 51 -3.91 11.75 -2.85
C GLN A 51 -3.45 10.85 -1.68
N ALA A 52 -3.79 11.21 -0.43
CA ALA A 52 -3.50 10.37 0.73
C ALA A 52 -4.21 9.02 0.69
N LEU A 53 -5.48 9.00 0.25
CA LEU A 53 -6.25 7.76 0.09
C LEU A 53 -5.63 6.86 -0.99
N SER A 54 -5.26 7.43 -2.13
CA SER A 54 -4.57 6.72 -3.23
C SER A 54 -3.25 6.11 -2.77
N PHE A 55 -2.43 6.87 -2.02
CA PHE A 55 -1.20 6.32 -1.45
C PHE A 55 -1.46 5.19 -0.47
N THR A 56 -2.49 5.29 0.35
CA THR A 56 -2.85 4.24 1.31
C THR A 56 -3.31 2.98 0.56
N GLU A 57 -4.11 3.13 -0.50
CA GLU A 57 -4.55 2.01 -1.34
C GLU A 57 -3.35 1.30 -1.99
N GLN A 58 -2.41 2.05 -2.56
CA GLN A 58 -1.20 1.49 -3.17
C GLN A 58 -0.31 0.76 -2.16
N ASN A 59 -0.12 1.33 -0.97
CA ASN A 59 0.64 0.68 0.12
C ASN A 59 -0.05 -0.62 0.58
N MET A 60 -1.38 -0.61 0.73
CA MET A 60 -2.14 -1.80 1.11
C MET A 60 -2.04 -2.91 0.06
N LYS A 61 -2.13 -2.57 -1.24
CA LYS A 61 -1.93 -3.53 -2.33
C LYS A 61 -0.55 -4.19 -2.25
N ALA A 62 0.51 -3.39 -2.04
CA ALA A 62 1.86 -3.92 -1.88
C ALA A 62 1.98 -4.82 -0.63
N ALA A 63 1.32 -4.48 0.47
CA ALA A 63 1.30 -5.29 1.68
C ALA A 63 0.58 -6.64 1.48
N PHE A 64 -0.54 -6.66 0.74
CA PHE A 64 -1.23 -7.91 0.40
C PHE A 64 -0.39 -8.79 -0.53
N GLU A 65 0.25 -8.21 -1.54
CA GLU A 65 1.19 -8.95 -2.41
C GLU A 65 2.35 -9.55 -1.61
N HIS A 66 2.92 -8.78 -0.68
CA HIS A 66 3.96 -9.24 0.24
C HIS A 66 3.48 -10.40 1.11
N ALA A 67 2.29 -10.27 1.71
CA ALA A 67 1.71 -11.34 2.53
C ALA A 67 1.48 -12.63 1.73
N ARG A 68 0.99 -12.54 0.47
CA ARG A 68 0.82 -13.71 -0.42
C ARG A 68 2.15 -14.41 -0.66
N LYS A 69 3.20 -13.65 -0.99
CA LYS A 69 4.55 -14.21 -1.21
C LYS A 69 5.08 -14.89 0.05
N LEU A 70 4.95 -14.25 1.21
CA LEU A 70 5.41 -14.82 2.49
C LEU A 70 4.69 -16.13 2.85
N VAL A 71 3.38 -16.22 2.61
CA VAL A 71 2.58 -17.43 2.86
C VAL A 71 3.04 -18.61 1.99
N HIS A 72 3.59 -18.32 0.81
CA HIS A 72 4.15 -19.31 -0.12
C HIS A 72 5.62 -19.63 0.12
N ALA A 73 6.33 -18.88 0.98
CA ALA A 73 7.74 -19.11 1.23
C ALA A 73 7.95 -20.51 1.82
N THR A 74 8.92 -21.23 1.27
CA THR A 74 9.23 -22.62 1.62
C THR A 74 10.38 -22.75 2.59
N ASP A 75 11.19 -21.71 2.70
CA ASP A 75 12.31 -21.61 3.63
C ASP A 75 12.57 -20.16 4.08
N LEU A 76 13.44 -20.02 5.09
CA LEU A 76 13.78 -18.73 5.68
C LEU A 76 14.54 -17.83 4.70
N GLN A 77 15.34 -18.40 3.79
CA GLN A 77 16.11 -17.65 2.81
C GLN A 77 15.19 -16.99 1.79
N GLU A 78 14.17 -17.72 1.32
CA GLU A 78 13.10 -17.21 0.47
C GLU A 78 12.29 -16.13 1.19
N ALA A 79 11.89 -16.37 2.44
CA ALA A 79 11.17 -15.37 3.25
C ALA A 79 11.99 -14.07 3.43
N MET A 80 13.29 -14.18 3.69
CA MET A 80 14.19 -13.03 3.82
C MET A 80 14.37 -12.28 2.50
N ARG A 81 14.44 -12.99 1.37
CA ARG A 81 14.46 -12.38 0.03
C ARG A 81 13.18 -11.58 -0.21
N ILE A 82 12.01 -12.17 0.07
CA ILE A 82 10.70 -11.53 -0.08
C ILE A 82 10.61 -10.27 0.80
N GLN A 83 11.04 -10.34 2.07
CA GLN A 83 11.08 -9.19 2.96
C GLN A 83 12.00 -8.07 2.45
N SER A 84 13.17 -8.43 1.91
CA SER A 84 14.14 -7.47 1.36
C SER A 84 13.60 -6.77 0.11
N GLU A 85 12.96 -7.52 -0.80
CA GLU A 85 12.31 -6.98 -2.00
C GLU A 85 11.18 -6.01 -1.64
N PHE A 86 10.35 -6.40 -0.66
CA PHE A 86 9.29 -5.53 -0.16
C PHE A 86 9.87 -4.22 0.39
N LEU A 87 10.84 -4.28 1.32
CA LEU A 87 11.45 -3.07 1.89
C LEU A 87 12.06 -2.16 0.81
N ARG A 88 12.78 -2.74 -0.17
CA ARG A 88 13.35 -1.97 -1.28
C ARG A 88 12.28 -1.26 -2.11
N SER A 89 11.17 -1.95 -2.41
CA SER A 89 10.04 -1.36 -3.12
C SER A 89 9.38 -0.23 -2.30
N GLN A 90 9.17 -0.44 -1.00
CA GLN A 90 8.54 0.55 -0.12
C GLN A 90 9.41 1.80 0.04
N PHE A 91 10.73 1.67 0.16
CA PHE A 91 11.64 2.82 0.18
C PHE A 91 11.59 3.63 -1.12
N THR A 92 11.53 2.94 -2.26
CA THR A 92 11.45 3.60 -3.57
C THR A 92 10.14 4.38 -3.69
N ASN A 93 9.01 3.73 -3.39
CA ASN A 93 7.68 4.33 -3.44
C ASN A 93 7.53 5.49 -2.45
N ALA A 94 8.01 5.33 -1.21
CA ALA A 94 7.96 6.39 -0.20
C ALA A 94 8.75 7.64 -0.63
N GLY A 95 9.93 7.46 -1.23
CA GLY A 95 10.73 8.56 -1.76
C GLY A 95 10.04 9.29 -2.92
N GLU A 96 9.33 8.57 -3.78
CA GLU A 96 8.54 9.14 -4.88
C GLU A 96 7.30 9.87 -4.36
N HIS A 97 6.55 9.28 -3.43
CA HIS A 97 5.40 9.92 -2.80
C HIS A 97 5.80 11.20 -2.06
N MET A 98 6.93 11.20 -1.34
CA MET A 98 7.45 12.39 -0.68
C MET A 98 7.78 13.51 -1.69
N ARG A 99 8.39 13.17 -2.84
CA ARG A 99 8.63 14.13 -3.92
C ARG A 99 7.32 14.68 -4.50
N GLN A 100 6.33 13.83 -4.71
CA GLN A 100 5.02 14.25 -5.24
C GLN A 100 4.25 15.14 -4.26
N ILE A 101 4.23 14.82 -2.97
CA ILE A 101 3.61 15.66 -1.94
C ILE A 101 4.31 17.01 -1.88
N THR A 102 5.65 17.02 -1.80
CA THR A 102 6.43 18.27 -1.75
C THR A 102 6.23 19.12 -3.00
N GLY A 103 6.24 18.51 -4.19
CA GLY A 103 5.97 19.18 -5.45
C GLY A 103 4.55 19.73 -5.55
N GLY A 104 3.55 18.98 -5.06
CA GLY A 104 2.15 19.40 -5.01
C GLY A 104 1.91 20.57 -4.05
N VAL A 105 2.51 20.52 -2.85
CA VAL A 105 2.43 21.61 -1.85
C VAL A 105 3.12 22.88 -2.38
N ILE A 106 4.30 22.76 -2.97
CA ILE A 106 5.03 23.91 -3.55
C ILE A 106 4.23 24.53 -4.70
N SER A 107 3.62 23.70 -5.56
CA SER A 107 2.79 24.18 -6.68
C SER A 107 1.55 24.92 -6.18
N ALA A 108 0.82 24.34 -5.21
CA ALA A 108 -0.34 24.97 -4.59
C ALA A 108 0.01 26.29 -3.88
N ALA A 109 1.16 26.37 -3.21
CA ALA A 109 1.65 27.61 -2.59
C ALA A 109 2.03 28.68 -3.62
N LYS A 110 2.61 28.27 -4.76
CA LYS A 110 2.99 29.16 -5.86
C LYS A 110 1.77 29.74 -6.60
N ASP A 111 0.73 28.94 -6.81
CA ASP A 111 -0.51 29.42 -7.43
C ASP A 111 -1.29 30.36 -6.50
N SER A 112 -1.28 30.08 -5.20
CA SER A 112 -1.89 30.95 -4.18
C SER A 112 -1.19 32.31 -4.03
N THR A 113 0.10 32.41 -4.38
CA THR A 113 0.89 33.65 -4.35
C THR A 113 0.80 34.42 -5.67
N LYS A 114 0.60 33.75 -6.81
CA LYS A 114 0.36 34.39 -8.10
C LYS A 114 -1.02 35.03 -8.21
N GLY A 115 -2.05 34.51 -7.54
CA GLY A 115 -3.40 35.11 -7.54
C GLY A 115 -3.56 36.39 -6.70
N LYS A 116 -2.49 36.90 -6.08
CA LYS A 116 -2.50 38.12 -5.24
C LYS A 116 -1.93 39.38 -5.92
N PHE A 117 -1.71 39.35 -7.24
CA PHE A 117 -1.30 40.51 -8.03
C PHE A 117 -2.14 40.63 -9.31
#